data_AF-A0A7S2VNH4-F1
#
_entry.id   AF-A0A7S2VNH4-F1
#
_cell.length_a   1.000
_cell.length_b   1.000
_cell.length_c   1.000
_cell.angle_alpha   90.00
_cell.angle_beta   90.00
_cell.angle_gamma   90.00
#
_symmetry.space_group_name_H-M   'P 1'
#
loop_
_entity.id
_entity.type
_entity.pdbx_description
1 polymer ?
#
loop_
_entity_poly.entity_id
_entity_poly.type
_entity_poly.pdbx_seq_one_letter_code
_entity_poly.pdbx_strand_id
1 'polypeptide(L)'
;GKSSALEHIAEAGTRAGFDVYSAPETATLIFNSGFAFPAGDPEAVLIFQLALARMQLQMERSLTDIAAATGRPSIVIFDRGLMDGKGYMEEDLWRKVLVGIGGGDKEW
;
A
#
# COMPACT_ATOMS: atom_id res chain seq x y z
N GLY A 1 -11.34 2.89 -14.60
CA GLY A 1 -10.05 3.44 -15.04
C GLY A 1 -8.91 2.57 -14.58
N LYS A 2 -8.42 2.79 -13.35
CA LYS A 2 -7.27 2.05 -12.79
C LYS A 2 -7.52 0.55 -12.63
N SER A 3 -8.60 0.13 -11.97
CA SER A 3 -8.89 -1.29 -11.75
C SER A 3 -9.02 -2.09 -13.05
N SER A 4 -9.69 -1.54 -14.06
CA SER A 4 -9.76 -2.17 -15.40
C SER A 4 -8.39 -2.24 -16.10
N ALA A 5 -7.51 -1.24 -15.92
CA ALA A 5 -6.14 -1.31 -16.44
C ALA A 5 -5.31 -2.38 -15.71
N LEU A 6 -5.52 -2.58 -14.41
CA LEU A 6 -4.86 -3.63 -13.62
C LEU A 6 -5.21 -5.03 -14.13
N GLU A 7 -6.49 -5.27 -14.45
CA GLU A 7 -6.94 -6.52 -15.05
C GLU A 7 -6.24 -6.79 -16.39
N HIS A 8 -6.16 -5.77 -17.27
CA HIS A 8 -5.46 -5.91 -18.55
C HIS A 8 -3.96 -6.20 -18.40
N ILE A 9 -3.29 -5.59 -17.43
CA ILE A 9 -1.87 -5.86 -17.13
C ILE A 9 -1.70 -7.29 -16.65
N ALA A 10 -2.58 -7.75 -15.75
CA ALA A 10 -2.52 -9.11 -15.22
C ALA A 10 -2.72 -10.16 -16.32
N GLU A 11 -3.71 -9.96 -17.18
CA GLU A 11 -3.94 -10.83 -18.34
C GLU A 11 -2.76 -10.85 -19.31
N ALA A 12 -2.22 -9.68 -19.66
CA ALA A 12 -1.10 -9.57 -20.58
C ALA A 12 0.18 -10.20 -20.02
N GLY A 13 0.50 -9.95 -18.74
CA GLY A 13 1.64 -10.54 -18.06
C GLY A 13 1.55 -12.06 -17.97
N THR A 14 0.36 -12.58 -17.62
CA THR A 14 0.11 -14.03 -17.56
C THR A 14 0.29 -14.67 -18.94
N ARG A 15 -0.25 -14.06 -20.01
CA ARG A 15 -0.05 -14.54 -21.40
C ARG A 15 1.42 -14.52 -21.84
N ALA A 16 2.21 -13.59 -21.31
CA ALA A 16 3.64 -13.50 -21.56
C ALA A 16 4.48 -14.48 -20.70
N GLY A 17 3.84 -15.28 -19.84
CA GLY A 17 4.48 -16.33 -19.04
C GLY A 17 4.96 -15.89 -17.66
N PHE A 18 4.57 -14.69 -17.19
CA PHE A 18 4.86 -14.22 -15.84
C PHE A 18 3.84 -14.76 -14.84
N ASP A 19 4.29 -15.02 -13.61
CA ASP A 19 3.37 -15.19 -12.49
C ASP A 19 2.94 -13.79 -12.02
N VAL A 20 1.63 -13.50 -12.06
CA VAL A 20 1.13 -12.16 -11.74
C VAL A 20 0.33 -12.16 -10.45
N TYR A 21 0.69 -11.24 -9.55
CA TYR A 21 0.07 -11.06 -8.24
C TYR A 21 -0.46 -9.63 -8.12
N SER A 22 -1.70 -9.49 -7.66
CA SER A 22 -2.30 -8.18 -7.40
C SER A 22 -2.59 -8.04 -5.92
N ALA A 23 -2.01 -7.03 -5.29
CA ALA A 23 -2.27 -6.71 -3.90
C ALA A 23 -3.67 -6.09 -3.76
N PRO A 24 -4.49 -6.51 -2.78
CA PRO A 24 -5.74 -5.82 -2.47
C PRO A 24 -5.48 -4.39 -1.97
N GLU A 25 -6.44 -3.49 -2.12
CA GLU A 25 -6.32 -2.14 -1.58
C GLU A 25 -6.37 -2.18 -0.03
N THR A 26 -5.28 -1.79 0.63
CA THR A 26 -5.15 -1.84 2.10
C THR A 26 -6.23 -1.05 2.83
N ALA A 27 -6.60 0.13 2.32
CA ALA A 27 -7.63 0.95 2.94
C ALA A 27 -8.98 0.23 2.94
N THR A 28 -9.33 -0.43 1.83
CA THR A 28 -10.54 -1.26 1.73
C THR A 28 -10.52 -2.41 2.74
N LEU A 29 -9.36 -3.06 2.96
CA LEU A 29 -9.24 -4.10 4.00
C LEU A 29 -9.52 -3.55 5.42
N ILE A 30 -9.02 -2.36 5.75
CA ILE A 30 -9.28 -1.72 7.04
C ILE A 30 -10.77 -1.36 7.17
N PHE A 31 -11.39 -0.75 6.16
CA PHE A 31 -12.80 -0.39 6.23
C PHE A 31 -13.72 -1.62 6.33
N ASN A 32 -13.36 -2.72 5.66
CA ASN A 32 -14.08 -3.98 5.76
C ASN A 32 -14.00 -4.63 7.16
N SER A 33 -13.10 -4.17 8.05
CA SER A 33 -13.06 -4.62 9.45
C SER A 33 -14.15 -3.98 10.33
N GLY A 34 -15.00 -3.12 9.76
CA GLY A 34 -15.97 -2.31 10.50
C GLY A 34 -15.37 -1.02 11.09
N PHE A 35 -14.13 -0.69 10.75
CA PHE A 35 -13.52 0.58 11.14
C PHE A 35 -14.28 1.76 10.52
N ALA A 36 -14.72 2.69 11.36
CA ALA A 36 -15.28 3.96 10.93
C ALA A 36 -14.19 5.03 10.95
N PHE A 37 -13.99 5.74 9.84
CA PHE A 37 -12.97 6.79 9.76
C PHE A 37 -13.27 7.90 10.80
N PRO A 38 -12.31 8.23 11.69
CA PRO A 38 -12.52 9.14 12.81
C PRO A 38 -12.40 10.60 12.34
N ALA A 39 -13.29 11.02 11.44
CA ALA A 39 -13.32 12.38 10.93
C ALA A 39 -13.47 13.38 12.09
N GLY A 40 -12.52 14.32 12.21
CA GLY A 40 -12.53 15.37 13.23
C GLY A 40 -11.65 15.12 14.46
N ASP A 41 -11.02 13.95 14.58
CA ASP A 41 -10.01 13.67 15.61
C ASP A 41 -8.62 13.53 14.98
N PRO A 42 -7.76 14.57 15.06
CA PRO A 42 -6.44 14.54 14.43
C PRO A 42 -5.52 13.42 14.93
N GLU A 43 -5.60 13.04 16.20
CA GLU A 43 -4.78 11.97 16.77
C GLU A 43 -5.25 10.59 16.27
N ALA A 44 -6.57 10.37 16.24
CA ALA A 44 -7.13 9.15 15.68
C ALA A 44 -6.86 9.03 14.17
N VAL A 45 -6.90 10.14 13.43
CA VAL A 45 -6.50 10.19 12.00
C VAL A 45 -5.02 9.82 11.84
N LEU A 46 -4.12 10.32 12.67
CA LEU A 46 -2.70 9.94 12.65
C LEU A 46 -2.51 8.43 12.90
N ILE A 47 -3.20 7.87 13.89
CA ILE A 47 -3.15 6.43 14.18
C ILE A 47 -3.61 5.61 12.98
N PHE A 48 -4.71 6.01 12.34
CA PHE A 48 -5.21 5.37 11.13
C PHE A 48 -4.17 5.42 9.99
N GLN A 49 -3.60 6.59 9.71
CA GLN A 49 -2.61 6.75 8.64
C GLN A 49 -1.34 5.93 8.90
N LEU A 50 -0.88 5.84 10.15
CA LEU A 50 0.22 4.96 10.55
C LEU A 50 -0.10 3.48 10.34
N ALA A 51 -1.30 3.04 10.72
CA ALA A 51 -1.74 1.67 10.53
C ALA A 51 -1.83 1.31 9.04
N LEU A 52 -2.43 2.21 8.24
CA LEU A 52 -2.53 2.07 6.79
C LEU A 52 -1.13 1.93 6.15
N ALA A 53 -0.22 2.86 6.45
CA ALA A 53 1.14 2.86 5.92
C ALA A 53 1.92 1.58 6.29
N ARG A 54 1.82 1.11 7.54
CA ARG A 54 2.48 -0.13 7.98
C ARG A 54 1.93 -1.35 7.25
N MET A 55 0.61 -1.42 7.08
CA MET A 55 -0.03 -2.54 6.42
C MET A 55 0.28 -2.55 4.91
N GLN A 56 0.37 -1.38 4.26
CA GLN A 56 0.85 -1.27 2.88
C GLN A 56 2.29 -1.79 2.74
N LEU A 57 3.21 -1.33 3.59
CA LEU A 57 4.62 -1.77 3.56
C LEU A 57 4.77 -3.27 3.83
N GLN A 58 4.00 -3.82 4.77
CA GLN A 58 4.03 -5.24 5.07
C GLN A 58 3.54 -6.06 3.88
N MET A 59 2.45 -5.64 3.24
CA MET A 59 1.90 -6.33 2.08
C MET A 59 2.86 -6.28 0.88
N GLU A 60 3.53 -5.14 0.67
CA GLU A 60 4.57 -5.00 -0.35
C GLU A 60 5.71 -5.98 -0.16
N ARG A 61 6.25 -6.06 1.06
CA ARG A 61 7.31 -7.01 1.41
C ARG A 61 6.86 -8.45 1.24
N SER A 62 5.71 -8.81 1.82
CA SER A 62 5.19 -10.17 1.77
C SER A 62 4.96 -10.67 0.34
N LEU A 63 4.34 -9.87 -0.53
CA LEU A 63 4.09 -10.29 -1.91
C LEU A 63 5.37 -10.34 -2.75
N THR A 64 6.30 -9.42 -2.50
CA THR A 64 7.62 -9.45 -3.16
C THR A 64 8.41 -10.69 -2.76
N ASP A 65 8.42 -11.05 -1.48
CA ASP A 65 9.10 -12.25 -0.98
C ASP A 65 8.47 -13.53 -1.56
N ILE A 66 7.14 -13.61 -1.62
CA ILE A 66 6.42 -14.72 -2.26
C ILE A 66 6.79 -14.84 -3.74
N ALA A 67 6.75 -13.73 -4.48
CA ALA A 67 7.08 -13.70 -5.90
C ALA A 67 8.55 -14.09 -6.15
N ALA A 68 9.47 -13.63 -5.29
CA ALA A 68 10.89 -13.99 -5.38
C ALA A 68 11.14 -15.48 -5.10
N ALA A 69 10.38 -16.08 -4.17
CA ALA A 69 10.54 -17.48 -3.79
C ALA A 69 10.14 -18.48 -4.88
N THR A 70 9.37 -18.08 -5.90
CA THR A 70 8.94 -18.97 -6.99
C THR A 70 10.07 -19.36 -7.94
N GLY A 71 11.15 -18.55 -8.00
CA GLY A 71 12.21 -18.70 -9.00
C GLY A 71 11.76 -18.45 -10.45
N ARG A 72 10.56 -17.89 -10.64
CA ARG A 72 9.96 -17.59 -11.94
C ARG A 72 9.84 -16.08 -12.15
N PRO A 73 9.92 -15.58 -13.39
CA PRO A 73 9.68 -14.17 -13.67
C PRO A 73 8.26 -13.79 -13.22
N SER A 74 8.17 -12.80 -12.34
CA SER A 74 6.92 -12.44 -11.67
C SER A 74 6.64 -10.94 -11.77
N ILE A 75 5.36 -10.57 -11.77
CA ILE A 75 4.88 -9.19 -11.70
C ILE A 75 4.03 -9.05 -10.45
N VAL A 76 4.38 -8.11 -9.58
CA VAL A 76 3.56 -7.76 -8.40
C VAL A 76 2.99 -6.38 -8.62
N ILE A 77 1.67 -6.26 -8.52
CA ILE A 77 0.95 -5.03 -8.78
C ILE A 77 0.31 -4.52 -7.49
N PHE A 78 0.56 -3.26 -7.17
CA PHE A 78 0.01 -2.57 -6.00
C PHE A 78 -0.99 -1.51 -6.46
N ASP A 79 -2.27 -1.68 -6.10
CA ASP A 79 -3.28 -0.63 -6.27
C ASP A 79 -3.13 0.38 -5.12
N ARG A 80 -2.31 1.40 -5.38
CA ARG A 80 -1.81 2.44 -4.48
C ARG A 80 -0.62 2.04 -3.61
N GLY A 81 0.37 2.92 -3.57
CA GLY A 81 1.56 2.82 -2.74
C GLY A 81 1.52 3.74 -1.53
N LEU A 82 2.58 3.69 -0.72
CA LEU A 82 2.73 4.52 0.47
C LEU A 82 2.56 6.03 0.20
N MET A 83 3.01 6.49 -0.98
CA MET A 83 2.95 7.90 -1.37
C MET A 83 1.54 8.40 -1.69
N ASP A 84 0.57 7.52 -1.96
CA ASP A 84 -0.81 7.96 -2.18
C ASP A 84 -1.38 8.62 -0.92
N GLY A 85 -1.00 8.15 0.27
CA GLY A 85 -1.41 8.75 1.54
C GLY A 85 -1.01 10.22 1.66
N LYS A 86 0.17 10.60 1.14
CA LYS A 86 0.65 12.00 1.15
C LYS A 86 -0.32 12.95 0.44
N GLY A 87 -1.01 12.50 -0.59
CA GLY A 87 -1.98 13.32 -1.33
C GLY A 87 -3.27 13.62 -0.56
N TYR A 88 -3.54 12.91 0.53
CA TYR A 88 -4.77 13.03 1.33
C TYR A 88 -4.55 13.64 2.71
N MET A 89 -3.35 14.17 2.99
CA MET A 89 -3.03 14.75 4.30
C MET A 89 -2.11 15.97 4.20
N GLU A 90 -2.20 16.83 5.21
CA GLU A 90 -1.29 17.96 5.39
C GLU A 90 0.16 17.50 5.63
N GLU A 91 1.12 18.35 5.28
CA GLU A 91 2.56 18.03 5.33
C GLU A 91 3.03 17.62 6.74
N ASP A 92 2.52 18.28 7.78
CA ASP A 92 2.85 17.94 9.17
C ASP A 92 2.37 16.54 9.57
N LEU A 93 1.17 16.15 9.13
CA LEU A 93 0.63 14.81 9.37
C LEU A 93 1.45 13.77 8.61
N TRP A 94 1.80 14.05 7.36
CA TRP A 94 2.66 13.19 6.54
C TRP A 94 4.04 12.96 7.18
N ARG A 95 4.68 14.02 7.69
CA ARG A 95 5.97 13.93 8.37
C ARG A 95 5.89 13.04 9.62
N LYS A 96 4.82 13.15 10.41
CA LYS A 96 4.57 12.28 11.57
C LYS A 96 4.42 10.81 11.14
N VAL A 97 3.70 10.55 10.04
CA VAL A 97 3.54 9.20 9.48
C VAL A 97 4.89 8.63 9.05
N LEU A 98 5.69 9.39 8.26
CA LEU A 98 7.02 8.98 7.81
C LEU A 98 7.94 8.62 8.98
N VAL A 99 8.01 9.46 10.01
CA VAL A 99 8.80 9.15 11.22
C VAL A 99 8.27 7.88 11.90
N GLY A 100 6.95 7.74 12.05
CA GLY A 100 6.34 6.59 12.72
C GLY A 100 6.43 5.25 11.98
N ILE A 101 6.79 5.26 10.69
CA ILE A 101 7.13 4.05 9.91
C ILE A 101 8.65 3.89 9.69
N GLY A 102 9.47 4.78 10.25
CA GLY A 102 10.93 4.72 10.16
C GLY A 102 11.52 5.27 8.86
N GLY A 103 10.75 6.03 8.07
CA GLY A 103 11.18 6.65 6.80
C GLY A 103 11.65 8.10 6.89
N GLY A 104 11.69 8.68 8.10
CA GLY A 104 12.26 10.01 8.32
C GLY A 104 13.78 9.96 8.37
N ASP A 105 14.44 10.99 7.83
CA ASP A 105 15.89 11.13 7.87
C ASP A 105 16.43 11.00 9.31
N LYS A 106 17.30 10.00 9.52
CA LYS A 106 18.30 10.10 10.57
C LYS A 106 19.34 11.09 10.05
N GLU A 107 19.20 12.37 10.43
CA GLU A 107 20.20 13.43 10.25
C GLU A 107 20.80 13.58 8.83
N TRP A 108 20.47 14.69 8.17
CA TRP A 108 21.39 15.35 7.23
C TRP A 108 21.67 16.76 7.74
#